data_AF-A0ABD3ZRI0-F1
#
_entry.id   AF-A0ABD3ZRI0-F1
#
_cell.length_a   1.000
_cell.length_b   1.000
_cell.length_c   1.000
_cell.angle_alpha   90.00
_cell.angle_beta   90.00
_cell.angle_gamma   90.00
#
_symmetry.space_group_name_H-M   'P 1'
#
loop_
_entity.id
_entity.type
_entity.pdbx_description
1 polymer ?
#
loop_
_entity_poly.entity_id
_entity_poly.type
_entity_poly.pdbx_seq_one_letter_code
_entity_poly.pdbx_strand_id
1 'polypeptide(L)'
;MNYGLSTNGWVVIPVGIVFAFIYYYLFRFAILKWNLKTPGRETDEDGQNEEKTPVAKDQLAFHVLQALGGQQNIANLDACITRLRVTVHQPSQVSKDELKRLGAVGVLEVNNNFQAIFGTKSDALKDDIKTIMAGGVPATAATLDTVTDKPQKPDSGETFIYPIKGETVSLGDVPDQVFSEKMMGEGFAIIPSEGKVVAPADGEIVSIFPTKHAIGFMSTGGTEILIHVGIDTVKLNGEGFEAHVTSGQAVKQGELLLTFDLNYIKQHAASAITPVIFTNTSEEDLKHIQMK
;
A
#
# COMPACT_ATOMS: atom_id res chain seq x y z
N MET A 1 2.49 30.22 -46.61
CA MET A 1 3.86 29.72 -46.37
C MET A 1 4.80 30.43 -47.34
N ASN A 2 6.03 30.75 -46.94
CA ASN A 2 6.90 31.65 -47.71
C ASN A 2 7.84 30.87 -48.66
N TYR A 3 7.30 30.42 -49.80
CA TYR A 3 7.99 29.52 -50.74
C TYR A 3 9.07 30.21 -51.63
N GLY A 4 9.42 31.47 -51.38
CA GLY A 4 10.34 32.25 -52.23
C GLY A 4 11.84 32.12 -51.92
N LEU A 5 12.25 31.28 -50.95
CA LEU A 5 13.60 31.32 -50.36
C LEU A 5 14.38 29.98 -50.39
N SER A 6 13.86 28.93 -51.03
CA SER A 6 14.52 27.61 -51.09
C SER A 6 14.76 27.12 -52.52
N THR A 7 15.90 27.50 -53.09
CA THR A 7 16.29 27.17 -54.47
C THR A 7 16.54 25.66 -54.69
N ASN A 8 16.86 24.90 -53.64
CA ASN A 8 17.31 23.50 -53.74
C ASN A 8 16.73 22.59 -52.63
N GLY A 9 15.44 22.74 -52.29
CA GLY A 9 14.80 22.00 -51.19
C GLY A 9 14.93 20.46 -51.25
N TRP A 10 15.08 19.88 -52.45
CA TRP A 10 15.28 18.43 -52.64
C TRP A 10 16.63 17.93 -52.07
N VAL A 11 17.64 18.78 -51.95
CA VAL A 11 18.98 18.44 -51.42
C VAL A 11 18.91 18.09 -49.92
N VAL A 12 17.87 18.53 -49.21
CA VAL A 12 17.63 18.18 -47.79
C VAL A 12 17.48 16.67 -47.60
N ILE A 13 16.98 15.93 -48.59
CA ILE A 13 16.78 14.47 -48.50
C ILE A 13 18.12 13.71 -48.43
N PRO A 14 19.03 13.79 -49.43
CA PRO A 14 20.34 13.12 -49.35
C PRO A 14 21.22 13.67 -48.23
N VAL A 15 21.17 14.98 -47.93
CA VAL A 15 21.90 15.56 -46.79
C VAL A 15 21.38 14.99 -45.46
N GLY A 16 20.06 14.85 -45.30
CA GLY A 16 19.44 14.23 -44.14
C GLY A 16 19.83 12.76 -43.96
N ILE A 17 19.92 11.99 -45.05
CA ILE A 17 20.39 10.59 -45.02
C ILE A 17 21.85 10.52 -44.57
N VAL A 18 22.73 11.36 -45.14
CA VAL A 18 24.16 11.40 -44.76
C VAL A 18 24.32 11.81 -43.29
N PHE A 19 23.60 12.83 -42.82
CA PHE A 19 23.60 13.21 -41.41
C PHE A 19 23.04 12.12 -40.50
N ALA A 20 21.99 11.40 -40.90
CA ALA A 20 21.44 10.29 -40.12
C ALA A 20 22.48 9.20 -39.88
N PHE A 21 23.26 8.81 -40.90
CA PHE A 21 24.37 7.88 -40.73
C PHE A 21 25.49 8.45 -39.84
N ILE A 22 25.91 9.71 -40.06
CA ILE A 22 26.94 10.36 -39.23
C ILE A 22 26.52 10.39 -37.75
N TYR A 23 25.31 10.87 -37.45
CA TYR A 23 24.78 10.89 -36.08
C TYR A 23 24.64 9.48 -35.50
N TYR A 24 24.11 8.52 -36.26
CA TYR A 24 23.97 7.14 -35.79
C TYR A 24 25.32 6.52 -35.40
N TYR A 25 26.33 6.60 -36.27
CA TYR A 25 27.64 6.04 -35.96
C TYR A 25 28.38 6.82 -34.86
N LEU A 26 28.26 8.15 -34.82
CA LEU A 26 28.89 8.99 -33.78
C LEU A 26 28.27 8.74 -32.41
N PHE A 27 26.94 8.75 -32.28
CA PHE A 27 26.27 8.42 -31.01
C PHE A 27 26.50 6.96 -30.62
N ARG A 28 26.40 6.00 -31.54
CA ARG A 28 26.67 4.58 -31.24
C ARG A 28 28.11 4.38 -30.75
N PHE A 29 29.08 5.06 -31.34
CA PHE A 29 30.47 5.04 -30.88
C PHE A 29 30.63 5.72 -29.51
N ALA A 30 30.02 6.88 -29.28
CA ALA A 30 30.09 7.59 -28.00
C ALA A 30 29.45 6.78 -26.84
N ILE A 31 28.25 6.22 -27.06
CA ILE A 31 27.55 5.37 -26.08
C ILE A 31 28.39 4.13 -25.76
N LEU A 32 28.97 3.46 -26.76
CA LEU A 32 29.78 2.25 -26.54
C LEU A 32 31.17 2.54 -25.95
N LYS A 33 31.79 3.68 -26.24
CA LYS A 33 33.17 4.00 -25.81
C LYS A 33 33.26 4.78 -24.50
N TRP A 34 32.24 5.55 -24.15
CA TRP A 34 32.19 6.35 -22.91
C TRP A 34 31.08 5.92 -21.93
N ASN A 35 30.35 4.85 -22.24
CA ASN A 35 29.28 4.29 -21.40
C ASN A 35 28.27 5.34 -20.89
N LEU A 36 27.86 6.25 -21.78
CA LEU A 36 26.84 7.25 -21.46
C LEU A 36 25.50 6.53 -21.19
N LYS A 37 25.11 6.46 -19.90
CA LYS A 37 23.82 5.93 -19.44
C LYS A 37 22.70 6.67 -20.18
N THR A 38 22.13 5.98 -21.17
CA THR A 38 21.05 6.47 -22.04
C THR A 38 19.74 5.90 -21.50
N PRO A 39 18.65 6.70 -21.35
CA PRO A 39 17.42 6.22 -20.72
C PRO A 39 16.85 4.97 -21.41
N GLY A 40 16.57 3.91 -20.65
CA GLY A 40 16.14 2.62 -21.20
C GLY A 40 17.31 1.73 -21.67
N ARG A 41 18.54 2.07 -21.29
CA ARG A 41 19.73 1.21 -21.42
C ARG A 41 20.62 1.29 -20.17
N GLU A 42 20.00 1.26 -18.99
CA GLU A 42 20.66 0.69 -17.82
C GLU A 42 20.88 -0.82 -18.04
N THR A 43 22.13 -1.28 -17.98
CA THR A 43 22.43 -2.72 -17.89
C THR A 43 22.11 -3.20 -16.47
N ASP A 44 21.56 -4.40 -16.34
CA ASP A 44 21.16 -5.01 -15.06
C ASP A 44 22.34 -5.43 -14.14
N GLU A 45 23.51 -4.78 -14.26
CA GLU A 45 24.77 -5.17 -13.58
C GLU A 45 25.06 -4.36 -12.29
N ASP A 46 24.24 -3.37 -11.96
CA ASP A 46 24.20 -2.72 -10.63
C ASP A 46 23.04 -3.28 -9.74
N GLY A 47 22.34 -4.33 -10.21
CA GLY A 47 21.16 -4.89 -9.54
C GLY A 47 21.28 -6.41 -9.29
N GLN A 48 21.32 -6.82 -8.02
CA GLN A 48 21.09 -8.22 -7.66
C GLN A 48 19.64 -8.59 -7.98
N ASN A 49 19.36 -9.87 -8.26
CA ASN A 49 18.00 -10.35 -8.56
C ASN A 49 17.09 -10.24 -7.34
N GLU A 50 16.45 -9.08 -7.17
CA GLU A 50 15.28 -8.92 -6.31
C GLU A 50 14.02 -9.10 -7.19
N GLU A 51 13.12 -9.99 -6.76
CA GLU A 51 11.92 -10.33 -7.51
C GLU A 51 10.97 -9.13 -7.59
N LYS A 52 10.29 -8.98 -8.73
CA LYS A 52 9.28 -7.92 -8.92
C LYS A 52 7.96 -8.31 -8.25
N THR A 53 7.99 -8.42 -6.93
CA THR A 53 6.82 -8.62 -6.07
C THR A 53 5.77 -7.55 -6.38
N PRO A 54 4.48 -7.92 -6.57
CA PRO A 54 3.42 -6.97 -6.85
C PRO A 54 3.04 -6.21 -5.56
N VAL A 55 3.84 -5.19 -5.22
CA VAL A 55 3.56 -4.26 -4.10
C VAL A 55 2.15 -3.70 -4.25
N ALA A 56 1.35 -3.76 -3.18
CA ALA A 56 -0.03 -3.28 -3.20
C ALA A 56 -0.09 -1.78 -3.55
N LYS A 57 -1.18 -1.34 -4.19
CA LYS A 57 -1.30 0.04 -4.71
C LYS A 57 -1.04 1.09 -3.62
N ASP A 58 -1.53 0.85 -2.42
CA ASP A 58 -1.49 1.80 -1.31
C ASP A 58 -0.18 1.68 -0.50
N GLN A 59 0.42 0.49 -0.42
CA GLN A 59 1.82 0.31 0.01
C GLN A 59 2.77 1.07 -0.91
N LEU A 60 2.55 1.03 -2.23
CA LEU A 60 3.32 1.78 -3.21
C LEU A 60 3.20 3.30 -2.98
N ALA A 61 2.00 3.80 -2.66
CA ALA A 61 1.81 5.21 -2.30
C ALA A 61 2.59 5.59 -1.02
N PHE A 62 2.52 4.76 0.02
CA PHE A 62 3.26 4.96 1.28
C PHE A 62 4.79 4.95 1.07
N HIS A 63 5.32 3.92 0.40
CA HIS A 63 6.75 3.82 0.12
C HIS A 63 7.25 4.95 -0.79
N VAL A 64 6.46 5.40 -1.78
CA VAL A 64 6.83 6.57 -2.61
C VAL A 64 6.83 7.85 -1.77
N LEU A 65 5.90 8.03 -0.84
CA LEU A 65 5.91 9.14 0.12
C LEU A 65 7.16 9.08 1.03
N GLN A 66 7.52 7.90 1.54
CA GLN A 66 8.72 7.67 2.37
C GLN A 66 10.00 8.00 1.58
N ALA A 67 10.12 7.49 0.35
CA ALA A 67 11.24 7.76 -0.56
C ALA A 67 11.35 9.23 -1.04
N LEU A 68 10.32 10.06 -0.80
CA LEU A 68 10.34 11.51 -1.01
C LEU A 68 10.76 12.31 0.24
N GLY A 69 11.11 11.64 1.35
CA GLY A 69 11.41 12.27 2.65
C GLY A 69 10.18 12.41 3.55
N GLY A 70 9.08 11.71 3.25
CA GLY A 70 7.84 11.75 4.01
C GLY A 70 7.04 13.06 3.83
N GLN A 71 5.87 13.11 4.46
CA GLN A 71 4.92 14.23 4.36
C GLN A 71 5.55 15.60 4.65
N GLN A 72 6.44 15.69 5.64
CA GLN A 72 7.05 16.96 6.06
C GLN A 72 8.04 17.52 5.03
N ASN A 73 8.52 16.70 4.09
CA ASN A 73 9.41 17.16 3.02
C ASN A 73 8.69 17.64 1.77
N ILE A 74 7.40 17.32 1.58
CA ILE A 74 6.65 17.68 0.36
C ILE A 74 6.04 19.08 0.47
N ALA A 75 6.52 20.00 -0.37
CA ALA A 75 6.03 21.38 -0.47
C ALA A 75 4.84 21.51 -1.45
N ASN A 76 4.83 20.73 -2.53
CA ASN A 76 3.68 20.57 -3.42
C ASN A 76 3.71 19.19 -4.11
N LEU A 77 2.53 18.65 -4.40
CA LEU A 77 2.34 17.37 -5.07
C LEU A 77 1.28 17.47 -6.17
N ASP A 78 1.70 17.25 -7.40
CA ASP A 78 0.85 17.18 -8.58
C ASP A 78 1.17 15.96 -9.43
N ALA A 79 0.24 15.60 -10.29
CA ALA A 79 0.44 14.58 -11.30
C ALA A 79 0.04 15.13 -12.66
N CYS A 80 0.54 14.46 -13.68
CA CYS A 80 0.05 14.49 -15.04
C CYS A 80 -0.04 13.03 -15.51
N ILE A 81 -0.84 12.78 -16.54
CA ILE A 81 -1.14 11.52 -17.27
C ILE A 81 -0.08 10.39 -17.18
N THR A 82 1.23 10.69 -17.14
CA THR A 82 2.32 9.70 -17.02
C THR A 82 3.42 10.03 -15.99
N ARG A 83 3.31 11.12 -15.23
CA ARG A 83 4.37 11.62 -14.33
C ARG A 83 3.83 12.22 -13.05
N LEU A 84 4.36 11.78 -11.91
CA LEU A 84 4.21 12.44 -10.61
C LEU A 84 5.24 13.58 -10.54
N ARG A 85 4.80 14.78 -10.12
CA ARG A 85 5.60 15.99 -9.95
C ARG A 85 5.59 16.40 -8.49
N VAL A 86 6.76 16.44 -7.88
CA VAL A 86 6.91 16.73 -6.44
C VAL A 86 7.85 17.90 -6.28
N THR A 87 7.42 18.94 -5.58
CA THR A 87 8.32 19.98 -5.06
C THR A 87 8.64 19.63 -3.61
N VAL A 88 9.92 19.52 -3.25
CA VAL A 88 10.37 19.15 -1.90
C VAL A 88 11.13 20.27 -1.21
N HIS A 89 11.10 20.31 0.12
CA HIS A 89 11.85 21.27 0.92
C HIS A 89 13.35 20.94 0.98
N GLN A 90 13.70 19.65 1.11
CA GLN A 90 15.08 19.16 1.22
C GLN A 90 15.34 18.04 0.17
N PRO A 91 16.04 18.34 -0.94
CA PRO A 91 16.36 17.36 -1.98
C PRO A 91 17.19 16.17 -1.48
N SER A 92 18.00 16.37 -0.44
CA SER A 92 18.87 15.34 0.15
C SER A 92 18.12 14.22 0.88
N GLN A 93 16.80 14.35 1.11
CA GLN A 93 15.97 13.30 1.68
C GLN A 93 15.26 12.46 0.60
N VAL A 94 15.48 12.73 -0.69
CA VAL A 94 14.79 12.04 -1.80
C VAL A 94 15.62 10.87 -2.33
N SER A 95 15.12 9.66 -2.13
CA SER A 95 15.73 8.39 -2.50
C SER A 95 15.40 8.01 -3.95
N LYS A 96 16.25 8.46 -4.89
CA LYS A 96 16.03 8.29 -6.35
C LYS A 96 16.00 6.82 -6.79
N ASP A 97 16.86 6.01 -6.22
CA ASP A 97 17.01 4.59 -6.58
C ASP A 97 15.87 3.75 -6.00
N GLU A 98 15.30 4.17 -4.87
CA GLU A 98 14.11 3.58 -4.25
C GLU A 98 12.85 3.95 -5.03
N LEU A 99 12.69 5.20 -5.48
CA LEU A 99 11.65 5.58 -6.44
C LEU A 99 11.71 4.75 -7.73
N LYS A 100 12.91 4.38 -8.21
CA LYS A 100 13.08 3.42 -9.32
C LYS A 100 12.66 2.00 -8.95
N ARG A 101 13.08 1.47 -7.79
CA ARG A 101 12.67 0.14 -7.28
C ARG A 101 11.16 0.01 -7.17
N LEU A 102 10.50 1.09 -6.72
CA LEU A 102 9.04 1.27 -6.66
C LEU A 102 8.36 1.44 -8.03
N GLY A 103 9.09 1.25 -9.14
CA GLY A 103 8.52 1.18 -10.48
C GLY A 103 8.47 2.51 -11.25
N ALA A 104 9.19 3.56 -10.81
CA ALA A 104 9.39 4.73 -11.67
C ALA A 104 10.32 4.37 -12.83
N VAL A 105 9.81 4.46 -14.06
CA VAL A 105 10.57 4.24 -15.31
C VAL A 105 11.71 5.26 -15.48
N GLY A 106 11.64 6.37 -14.74
CA GLY A 106 12.73 7.32 -14.58
C GLY A 106 12.39 8.38 -13.53
N VAL A 107 13.43 8.97 -12.93
CA VAL A 107 13.32 10.06 -11.97
C VAL A 107 14.22 11.19 -12.45
N LEU A 108 13.66 12.39 -12.63
CA LEU A 108 14.38 13.60 -13.04
C LEU A 108 14.32 14.62 -11.90
N GLU A 109 15.47 15.18 -11.52
CA GLU A 109 15.61 16.25 -10.53
C GLU A 109 15.95 17.57 -11.25
N VAL A 110 15.29 18.66 -10.85
CA VAL A 110 15.59 20.03 -11.31
C VAL A 110 15.47 20.97 -10.10
N ASN A 111 16.59 21.18 -9.41
CA ASN A 111 16.64 21.80 -8.08
C ASN A 111 15.66 21.08 -7.13
N ASN A 112 14.84 21.81 -6.38
CA ASN A 112 13.81 21.26 -5.48
C ASN A 112 12.63 20.54 -6.17
N ASN A 113 12.61 20.39 -7.50
CA ASN A 113 11.50 19.75 -8.23
C ASN A 113 11.90 18.39 -8.80
N PHE A 114 11.22 17.35 -8.36
CA PHE A 114 11.37 15.98 -8.81
C PHE A 114 10.21 15.59 -9.74
N GLN A 115 10.51 14.81 -10.78
CA GLN A 115 9.52 14.25 -11.70
C GLN A 115 9.77 12.75 -11.87
N ALA A 116 8.89 11.93 -11.31
CA ALA A 116 8.95 10.47 -11.36
C ALA A 116 7.93 9.92 -12.36
N ILE A 117 8.36 9.02 -13.25
CA ILE A 117 7.55 8.50 -14.37
C ILE A 117 6.91 7.16 -13.97
N PHE A 118 5.74 7.21 -13.34
CA PHE A 118 4.97 6.00 -12.96
C PHE A 118 3.90 5.59 -14.01
N GLY A 119 3.84 6.28 -15.16
CA GLY A 119 2.86 5.97 -16.21
C GLY A 119 1.42 6.25 -15.76
N THR A 120 0.47 5.43 -16.22
CA THR A 120 -0.96 5.59 -15.90
C THR A 120 -1.30 5.50 -14.41
N LYS A 121 -0.37 5.05 -13.56
CA LYS A 121 -0.53 5.05 -12.10
C LYS A 121 -0.32 6.44 -11.47
N SER A 122 0.27 7.42 -12.18
CA SER A 122 0.68 8.70 -11.60
C SER A 122 -0.44 9.54 -11.00
N ASP A 123 -1.62 9.57 -11.61
CA ASP A 123 -2.75 10.35 -11.08
C ASP A 123 -3.35 9.69 -9.82
N ALA A 124 -3.53 8.36 -9.83
CA ALA A 124 -3.96 7.63 -8.62
C ALA A 124 -2.98 7.82 -7.45
N LEU A 125 -1.67 7.68 -7.71
CA LEU A 125 -0.65 7.80 -6.66
C LEU A 125 -0.59 9.20 -6.03
N LYS A 126 -0.98 10.26 -6.76
CA LYS A 126 -1.14 11.61 -6.20
C LYS A 126 -2.27 11.63 -5.17
N ASP A 127 -3.42 11.07 -5.49
CA ASP A 127 -4.61 11.16 -4.66
C ASP A 127 -4.52 10.21 -3.46
N ASP A 128 -3.89 9.05 -3.64
CA ASP A 128 -3.51 8.12 -2.56
C ASP A 128 -2.56 8.82 -1.56
N ILE A 129 -1.46 9.43 -2.04
CA ILE A 129 -0.51 10.17 -1.19
C ILE A 129 -1.17 11.39 -0.53
N LYS A 130 -2.03 12.14 -1.23
CA LYS A 130 -2.76 13.27 -0.64
C LYS A 130 -3.73 12.84 0.46
N THR A 131 -4.32 11.65 0.33
CA THR A 131 -5.17 11.06 1.38
C THR A 131 -4.34 10.80 2.65
N ILE A 132 -3.18 10.13 2.50
CA ILE A 132 -2.23 9.91 3.61
C ILE A 132 -1.82 11.25 4.26
N MET A 133 -1.42 12.24 3.44
CA MET A 133 -1.00 13.56 3.94
C MET A 133 -2.13 14.35 4.65
N ALA A 134 -3.40 14.06 4.35
CA ALA A 134 -4.53 14.70 5.01
C ALA A 134 -4.84 14.12 6.41
N GLY A 135 -4.11 13.10 6.86
CA GLY A 135 -4.48 12.30 8.03
C GLY A 135 -5.66 11.35 7.76
N GLY A 136 -6.09 11.24 6.49
CA GLY A 136 -7.02 10.22 6.05
C GLY A 136 -6.27 8.90 5.89
N VAL A 137 -6.82 7.83 6.46
CA VAL A 137 -6.27 6.48 6.29
C VAL A 137 -6.74 5.97 4.92
N PRO A 138 -5.87 5.81 3.90
CA PRO A 138 -6.23 4.99 2.74
C PRO A 138 -6.39 3.53 3.21
N ALA A 139 -7.14 2.71 2.49
CA ALA A 139 -7.66 1.42 2.96
C ALA A 139 -6.61 0.30 3.24
N THR A 140 -5.31 0.62 3.34
CA THR A 140 -4.22 -0.37 3.49
C THR A 140 -3.01 0.17 4.28
N ALA A 141 -3.16 1.20 5.11
CA ALA A 141 -2.07 1.79 5.90
C ALA A 141 -1.65 0.94 7.13
N ALA A 142 -1.38 -0.35 6.92
CA ALA A 142 -1.10 -1.33 7.98
C ALA A 142 0.05 -2.29 7.59
N THR A 143 1.25 -1.76 7.38
CA THR A 143 2.52 -2.53 7.36
C THR A 143 3.71 -1.58 7.56
N LEU A 144 4.89 -2.13 7.88
CA LEU A 144 6.18 -1.45 8.20
C LEU A 144 6.21 -0.88 9.64
N ASP A 145 7.17 -1.20 10.51
CA ASP A 145 8.35 -2.08 10.48
C ASP A 145 8.61 -2.56 11.94
N THR A 146 9.17 -3.73 12.29
CA THR A 146 9.64 -4.99 11.63
C THR A 146 9.58 -6.11 12.73
N VAL A 147 10.06 -7.38 12.66
CA VAL A 147 11.19 -8.00 11.94
C VAL A 147 11.08 -9.54 11.87
N THR A 148 11.73 -10.14 10.85
CA THR A 148 12.25 -11.53 10.75
C THR A 148 11.37 -12.66 10.18
N ASP A 149 11.97 -13.32 9.17
CA ASP A 149 11.77 -14.67 8.62
C ASP A 149 10.49 -15.07 7.85
N LYS A 150 10.57 -14.88 6.52
CA LYS A 150 9.87 -15.57 5.40
C LYS A 150 8.32 -15.48 5.31
N PRO A 151 7.78 -15.38 4.08
CA PRO A 151 6.39 -15.76 3.83
C PRO A 151 6.26 -17.30 3.87
N GLN A 152 6.05 -17.85 5.07
CA GLN A 152 5.51 -19.20 5.18
C GLN A 152 4.04 -19.19 4.75
N LYS A 153 3.64 -20.16 3.92
CA LYS A 153 2.22 -20.43 3.65
C LYS A 153 1.54 -20.75 5.01
N PRO A 154 0.34 -20.23 5.32
CA PRO A 154 -0.35 -20.51 6.58
C PRO A 154 -0.47 -22.01 6.85
N ASP A 155 -0.11 -22.41 8.08
CA ASP A 155 -0.07 -23.83 8.45
C ASP A 155 -1.49 -24.41 8.53
N SER A 156 -1.71 -25.50 7.81
CA SER A 156 -3.05 -26.02 7.45
C SER A 156 -3.74 -26.79 8.59
N GLY A 157 -3.33 -26.54 9.84
CA GLY A 157 -3.85 -27.15 11.06
C GLY A 157 -4.04 -26.19 12.23
N GLU A 158 -3.78 -24.88 12.06
CA GLU A 158 -3.97 -23.90 13.13
C GLU A 158 -5.47 -23.79 13.50
N THR A 159 -5.77 -23.92 14.80
CA THR A 159 -7.14 -23.84 15.34
C THR A 159 -7.40 -22.43 15.84
N PHE A 160 -8.50 -21.83 15.38
CA PHE A 160 -8.93 -20.50 15.80
C PHE A 160 -10.21 -20.60 16.64
N ILE A 161 -10.39 -19.66 17.56
CA ILE A 161 -11.66 -19.44 18.27
C ILE A 161 -12.32 -18.16 17.75
N TYR A 162 -13.64 -18.07 17.90
CA TYR A 162 -14.34 -16.81 17.64
C TYR A 162 -13.84 -15.69 18.57
N PRO A 163 -13.34 -14.56 18.04
CA PRO A 163 -12.74 -13.50 18.87
C PRO A 163 -13.79 -12.72 19.68
N ILE A 164 -15.08 -12.87 19.41
CA ILE A 164 -16.19 -12.21 20.12
C ILE A 164 -17.32 -13.23 20.28
N LYS A 165 -17.98 -13.29 21.45
CA LYS A 165 -19.21 -14.08 21.58
C LYS A 165 -20.38 -13.37 20.91
N GLY A 166 -21.10 -14.07 20.06
CA GLY A 166 -22.23 -13.54 19.31
C GLY A 166 -22.82 -14.56 18.34
N GLU A 167 -23.71 -14.07 17.48
CA GLU A 167 -24.23 -14.82 16.33
C GLU A 167 -23.37 -14.55 15.10
N THR A 168 -22.96 -15.58 14.38
CA THR A 168 -22.16 -15.44 13.15
C THR A 168 -23.07 -15.23 11.94
N VAL A 169 -22.72 -14.27 11.08
CA VAL A 169 -23.44 -13.93 9.85
C VAL A 169 -22.50 -13.89 8.65
N SER A 170 -23.04 -13.97 7.43
CA SER A 170 -22.23 -13.83 6.22
C SER A 170 -21.58 -12.45 6.19
N LEU A 171 -20.37 -12.36 5.64
CA LEU A 171 -19.77 -11.05 5.40
C LEU A 171 -20.62 -10.22 4.41
N GLY A 172 -21.35 -10.89 3.51
CA GLY A 172 -22.32 -10.25 2.60
C GLY A 172 -23.57 -9.67 3.28
N ASP A 173 -23.84 -10.01 4.54
CA ASP A 173 -24.95 -9.46 5.33
C ASP A 173 -24.53 -8.18 6.11
N VAL A 174 -23.26 -7.78 6.03
CA VAL A 174 -22.74 -6.57 6.69
C VAL A 174 -23.26 -5.31 5.97
N PRO A 175 -23.79 -4.31 6.69
CA PRO A 175 -24.30 -3.07 6.10
C PRO A 175 -23.18 -2.07 5.73
N ASP A 176 -22.13 -2.55 5.06
CA ASP A 176 -21.00 -1.79 4.54
C ASP A 176 -20.46 -2.47 3.27
N GLN A 177 -20.13 -1.68 2.24
CA GLN A 177 -19.73 -2.20 0.93
C GLN A 177 -18.31 -2.80 0.94
N VAL A 178 -17.37 -2.20 1.68
CA VAL A 178 -15.96 -2.65 1.70
C VAL A 178 -15.86 -4.05 2.31
N PHE A 179 -16.64 -4.31 3.37
CA PHE A 179 -16.75 -5.63 3.96
C PHE A 179 -17.62 -6.58 3.13
N SER A 180 -18.83 -6.20 2.73
CA SER A 180 -19.75 -7.12 2.03
C SER A 180 -19.31 -7.53 0.61
N GLU A 181 -18.57 -6.68 -0.10
CA GLU A 181 -17.89 -7.02 -1.38
C GLU A 181 -16.52 -7.68 -1.18
N LYS A 182 -16.15 -8.01 0.08
CA LYS A 182 -14.89 -8.68 0.47
C LYS A 182 -13.60 -7.95 0.05
N MET A 183 -13.65 -6.62 -0.07
CA MET A 183 -12.55 -5.83 -0.65
C MET A 183 -11.26 -5.86 0.19
N MET A 184 -11.37 -6.13 1.49
CA MET A 184 -10.23 -6.27 2.42
C MET A 184 -9.78 -7.72 2.63
N GLY A 185 -10.40 -8.69 1.97
CA GLY A 185 -10.12 -10.13 2.15
C GLY A 185 -11.37 -10.93 2.46
N GLU A 186 -11.18 -12.25 2.57
CA GLU A 186 -12.21 -13.21 2.91
C GLU A 186 -12.47 -13.27 4.43
N GLY A 187 -13.65 -13.70 4.86
CA GLY A 187 -13.98 -13.75 6.28
C GLY A 187 -15.47 -13.86 6.58
N PHE A 188 -15.86 -13.42 7.78
CA PHE A 188 -17.22 -13.46 8.29
C PHE A 188 -17.49 -12.26 9.22
N ALA A 189 -18.71 -12.11 9.72
CA ALA A 189 -19.00 -11.11 10.74
C ALA A 189 -19.75 -11.71 11.94
N ILE A 190 -19.70 -11.01 13.07
CA ILE A 190 -20.32 -11.41 14.34
C ILE A 190 -21.29 -10.30 14.78
N ILE A 191 -22.50 -10.67 15.19
CA ILE A 191 -23.41 -9.82 15.95
C ILE A 191 -23.07 -9.98 17.45
N PRO A 192 -22.36 -9.03 18.08
CA PRO A 192 -21.85 -9.21 19.45
C PRO A 192 -22.97 -9.30 20.50
N SER A 193 -22.86 -10.33 21.36
CA SER A 193 -23.65 -10.48 22.58
C SER A 193 -22.97 -9.86 23.81
N GLU A 194 -21.64 -9.74 23.81
CA GLU A 194 -20.86 -9.09 24.87
C GLU A 194 -19.82 -8.11 24.31
N GLY A 195 -19.47 -7.10 25.10
CA GLY A 195 -18.52 -6.04 24.74
C GLY A 195 -17.05 -6.43 24.91
N LYS A 196 -16.62 -7.58 24.38
CA LYS A 196 -15.26 -8.12 24.55
C LYS A 196 -14.71 -8.73 23.27
N VAL A 197 -13.43 -8.46 23.01
CA VAL A 197 -12.63 -9.09 21.96
C VAL A 197 -11.48 -9.86 22.60
N VAL A 198 -11.30 -11.12 22.22
CA VAL A 198 -10.20 -11.99 22.64
C VAL A 198 -9.34 -12.42 21.45
N ALA A 199 -8.11 -12.84 21.72
CA ALA A 199 -7.21 -13.35 20.69
C ALA A 199 -7.77 -14.64 20.06
N PRO A 200 -7.93 -14.72 18.72
CA PRO A 200 -8.50 -15.89 18.06
C PRO A 200 -7.52 -17.08 18.02
N ALA A 201 -6.21 -16.83 18.12
CA ALA A 201 -5.16 -17.84 18.20
C ALA A 201 -4.00 -17.34 19.09
N ASP A 202 -2.96 -18.15 19.25
CA ASP A 202 -1.66 -17.66 19.71
C ASP A 202 -1.03 -16.78 18.60
N GLY A 203 -0.42 -15.66 18.95
CA GLY A 203 0.09 -14.72 17.95
C GLY A 203 0.56 -13.39 18.52
N GLU A 204 0.57 -12.35 17.68
CA GLU A 204 1.03 -11.00 18.00
C GLU A 204 0.05 -9.92 17.52
N ILE A 205 -0.05 -8.83 18.29
CA ILE A 205 -0.83 -7.64 17.93
C ILE A 205 0.00 -6.76 16.98
N VAL A 206 -0.18 -6.95 15.68
CA VAL A 206 0.51 -6.17 14.63
C VAL A 206 0.11 -4.71 14.67
N SER A 207 -1.18 -4.40 14.90
CA SER A 207 -1.65 -3.01 14.97
C SER A 207 -2.88 -2.83 15.85
N ILE A 208 -2.99 -1.64 16.44
CA ILE A 208 -4.19 -1.14 17.11
C ILE A 208 -4.49 0.22 16.51
N PHE A 209 -5.72 0.41 16.01
CA PHE A 209 -6.10 1.65 15.35
C PHE A 209 -6.18 2.81 16.38
N PRO A 210 -5.87 4.07 16.01
CA PRO A 210 -5.82 5.17 16.98
C PRO A 210 -7.10 5.39 17.79
N THR A 211 -8.26 5.13 17.17
CA THR A 211 -9.59 5.20 17.80
C THR A 211 -10.06 3.84 18.35
N LYS A 212 -9.16 2.86 18.48
CA LYS A 212 -9.30 1.54 19.15
C LYS A 212 -10.42 0.61 18.65
N HIS A 213 -11.21 1.04 17.66
CA HIS A 213 -12.31 0.25 17.08
C HIS A 213 -11.85 -1.01 16.34
N ALA A 214 -10.60 -1.06 15.86
CA ALA A 214 -10.06 -2.20 15.13
C ALA A 214 -8.66 -2.60 15.61
N ILE A 215 -8.36 -3.90 15.46
CA ILE A 215 -7.09 -4.54 15.81
C ILE A 215 -6.65 -5.43 14.65
N GLY A 216 -5.39 -5.29 14.22
CA GLY A 216 -4.70 -6.25 13.36
C GLY A 216 -3.90 -7.24 14.22
N PHE A 217 -4.20 -8.53 14.08
CA PHE A 217 -3.56 -9.65 14.75
C PHE A 217 -2.86 -10.54 13.70
N MET A 218 -1.74 -11.15 14.04
CA MET A 218 -1.09 -12.17 13.21
C MET A 218 -0.84 -13.41 14.06
N SER A 219 -1.29 -14.58 13.59
CA SER A 219 -1.12 -15.84 14.30
C SER A 219 0.32 -16.36 14.23
N THR A 220 0.68 -17.29 15.11
CA THR A 220 1.95 -18.02 15.04
C THR A 220 2.12 -18.82 13.74
N GLY A 221 1.04 -19.24 13.08
CA GLY A 221 1.04 -19.85 11.76
C GLY A 221 1.15 -18.87 10.58
N GLY A 222 1.26 -17.56 10.82
CA GLY A 222 1.38 -16.53 9.78
C GLY A 222 0.03 -16.03 9.19
N THR A 223 -1.08 -16.36 9.83
CA THR A 223 -2.42 -15.92 9.40
C THR A 223 -2.70 -14.51 9.94
N GLU A 224 -2.86 -13.52 9.05
CA GLU A 224 -3.26 -12.17 9.44
C GLU A 224 -4.78 -12.07 9.57
N ILE A 225 -5.25 -11.44 10.66
CA ILE A 225 -6.66 -11.24 10.97
C ILE A 225 -6.90 -9.79 11.39
N LEU A 226 -7.77 -9.09 10.66
CA LEU A 226 -8.32 -7.79 11.04
C LEU A 226 -9.68 -8.00 11.74
N ILE A 227 -9.76 -7.57 13.00
CA ILE A 227 -11.01 -7.53 13.78
C ILE A 227 -11.47 -6.08 13.84
N HIS A 228 -12.63 -5.77 13.25
CA HIS A 228 -13.16 -4.40 13.18
C HIS A 228 -14.50 -4.31 13.93
N VAL A 229 -14.50 -3.73 15.13
CA VAL A 229 -15.69 -3.71 15.99
C VAL A 229 -16.71 -2.67 15.53
N GLY A 230 -17.91 -3.13 15.20
CA GLY A 230 -18.99 -2.29 14.66
C GLY A 230 -18.71 -1.78 13.24
N ILE A 231 -19.65 -1.00 12.69
CA ILE A 231 -19.54 -0.31 11.41
C ILE A 231 -19.58 1.19 11.64
N ASP A 232 -18.71 1.93 10.94
CA ASP A 232 -18.56 3.39 11.03
C ASP A 232 -18.01 3.91 12.39
N THR A 233 -17.60 2.99 13.27
CA THR A 233 -17.15 3.21 14.65
C THR A 233 -15.88 4.06 14.78
N VAL A 234 -15.07 4.19 13.72
CA VAL A 234 -13.95 5.13 13.65
C VAL A 234 -14.38 6.58 13.99
N LYS A 235 -15.62 6.95 13.65
CA LYS A 235 -16.21 8.29 13.90
C LYS A 235 -16.45 8.59 15.38
N LEU A 236 -16.38 7.59 16.26
CA LEU A 236 -16.55 7.71 17.71
C LEU A 236 -15.27 8.18 18.42
N ASN A 237 -14.16 8.38 17.70
CA ASN A 237 -12.90 8.91 18.23
C ASN A 237 -12.28 8.10 19.40
N GLY A 238 -12.71 6.85 19.60
CA GLY A 238 -12.32 6.00 20.73
C GLY A 238 -13.24 6.07 21.94
N GLU A 239 -14.32 6.86 21.92
CA GLU A 239 -15.38 6.75 22.93
C GLU A 239 -16.01 5.34 22.88
N GLY A 240 -16.22 4.75 24.06
CA GLY A 240 -16.71 3.39 24.18
C GLY A 240 -15.70 2.28 23.89
N PHE A 241 -14.40 2.57 23.73
CA PHE A 241 -13.34 1.57 23.45
C PHE A 241 -12.15 1.62 24.43
N GLU A 242 -11.77 0.46 24.99
CA GLU A 242 -10.64 0.30 25.90
C GLU A 242 -9.79 -0.92 25.48
N ALA A 243 -8.56 -0.67 25.01
CA ALA A 243 -7.61 -1.70 24.62
C ALA A 243 -6.75 -2.12 25.83
N HIS A 244 -6.61 -3.43 26.02
CA HIS A 244 -5.85 -4.06 27.13
C HIS A 244 -4.46 -4.53 26.70
N VAL A 245 -4.10 -4.31 25.44
CA VAL A 245 -2.86 -4.74 24.79
C VAL A 245 -2.21 -3.58 24.02
N THR A 246 -0.95 -3.73 23.62
CA THR A 246 -0.22 -2.79 22.77
C THR A 246 0.25 -3.43 21.46
N SER A 247 0.46 -2.64 20.40
CA SER A 247 1.14 -3.14 19.19
C SER A 247 2.52 -3.72 19.54
N GLY A 248 2.91 -4.83 18.90
CA GLY A 248 4.12 -5.60 19.23
C GLY A 248 3.99 -6.52 20.45
N GLN A 249 2.79 -6.67 21.02
CA GLN A 249 2.54 -7.61 22.12
C GLN A 249 2.20 -9.00 21.59
N ALA A 250 2.99 -9.99 21.98
CA ALA A 250 2.62 -11.40 21.85
C ALA A 250 1.51 -11.76 22.84
N VAL A 251 0.50 -12.49 22.38
CA VAL A 251 -0.72 -12.85 23.12
C VAL A 251 -1.06 -14.34 22.94
N LYS A 252 -1.85 -14.89 23.87
CA LYS A 252 -2.35 -16.28 23.82
C LYS A 252 -3.82 -16.38 23.44
N GLN A 253 -4.20 -17.49 22.82
CA GLN A 253 -5.59 -17.76 22.42
C GLN A 253 -6.55 -17.55 23.61
N GLY A 254 -7.57 -16.70 23.43
CA GLY A 254 -8.54 -16.35 24.49
C GLY A 254 -8.10 -15.20 25.42
N GLU A 255 -6.91 -14.63 25.26
CA GLU A 255 -6.46 -13.44 26.00
C GLU A 255 -7.27 -12.19 25.59
N LEU A 256 -7.58 -11.32 26.55
CA LEU A 256 -8.43 -10.14 26.33
C LEU A 256 -7.67 -9.03 25.61
N LEU A 257 -8.15 -8.63 24.43
CA LEU A 257 -7.51 -7.60 23.60
C LEU A 257 -8.18 -6.22 23.76
N LEU A 258 -9.50 -6.20 23.71
CA LEU A 258 -10.31 -4.98 23.66
C LEU A 258 -11.63 -5.18 24.41
N THR A 259 -12.04 -4.21 25.19
CA THR A 259 -13.41 -4.10 25.71
C THR A 259 -14.10 -2.90 25.09
N PHE A 260 -15.40 -3.02 24.83
CA PHE A 260 -16.20 -1.96 24.23
C PHE A 260 -17.61 -1.89 24.81
N ASP A 261 -18.19 -0.69 24.92
CA ASP A 261 -19.57 -0.55 25.39
C ASP A 261 -20.55 -0.85 24.25
N LEU A 262 -21.01 -2.10 24.22
CA LEU A 262 -22.00 -2.61 23.27
C LEU A 262 -23.29 -1.77 23.21
N ASN A 263 -23.69 -1.09 24.28
CA ASN A 263 -24.87 -0.23 24.28
C ASN A 263 -24.58 1.14 23.66
N TYR A 264 -23.39 1.70 23.91
CA TYR A 264 -22.93 2.93 23.26
C TYR A 264 -22.75 2.71 21.75
N ILE A 265 -22.07 1.64 21.34
CA ILE A 265 -21.91 1.30 19.91
C ILE A 265 -23.28 1.12 19.23
N LYS A 266 -24.25 0.44 19.87
CA LYS A 266 -25.62 0.29 19.32
C LYS A 266 -26.43 1.58 19.23
N GLN A 267 -26.01 2.67 19.87
CA GLN A 267 -26.69 3.98 19.85
C GLN A 267 -25.98 5.01 18.95
N HIS A 268 -24.66 4.90 18.78
CA HIS A 268 -23.83 5.92 18.13
C HIS A 268 -23.13 5.46 16.83
N ALA A 269 -23.03 4.16 16.57
CA ALA A 269 -22.47 3.61 15.33
C ALA A 269 -23.55 3.24 14.31
N ALA A 270 -23.17 3.04 13.04
CA ALA A 270 -24.11 2.60 12.00
C ALA A 270 -24.58 1.15 12.20
N SER A 271 -23.72 0.31 12.77
CA SER A 271 -24.06 -1.03 13.26
C SER A 271 -23.09 -1.47 14.34
N ALA A 272 -23.53 -2.41 15.18
CA ALA A 272 -22.66 -3.13 16.11
C ALA A 272 -22.09 -4.44 15.54
N ILE A 273 -22.44 -4.80 14.30
CA ILE A 273 -21.86 -5.95 13.59
C ILE A 273 -20.35 -5.78 13.46
N THR A 274 -19.59 -6.80 13.82
CA THR A 274 -18.12 -6.81 13.80
C THR A 274 -17.59 -7.76 12.72
N PRO A 275 -17.07 -7.24 11.59
CA PRO A 275 -16.27 -8.03 10.66
C PRO A 275 -15.00 -8.63 11.28
N VAL A 276 -14.69 -9.86 10.86
CA VAL A 276 -13.44 -10.59 11.14
C VAL A 276 -12.90 -11.06 9.79
N ILE A 277 -11.86 -10.39 9.31
CA ILE A 277 -11.32 -10.51 7.95
C ILE A 277 -9.94 -11.13 7.99
N PHE A 278 -9.64 -12.01 7.04
CA PHE A 278 -8.34 -12.64 6.84
C PHE A 278 -7.64 -11.95 5.66
N THR A 279 -6.65 -11.09 5.94
CA THR A 279 -6.09 -10.17 4.93
C THR A 279 -5.09 -10.83 3.98
N ASN A 280 -4.49 -11.95 4.37
CA ASN A 280 -3.45 -12.66 3.61
C ASN A 280 -3.82 -14.10 3.20
N THR A 281 -5.07 -14.52 3.42
CA THR A 281 -5.53 -15.92 3.28
C THR A 281 -6.55 -16.05 2.14
N SER A 282 -6.48 -17.13 1.35
CA SER A 282 -7.42 -17.37 0.24
C SER A 282 -8.71 -18.07 0.68
N GLU A 283 -9.76 -18.01 -0.15
CA GLU A 283 -11.02 -18.75 0.06
C GLU A 283 -10.83 -20.29 0.05
N GLU A 284 -9.70 -20.81 -0.45
CA GLU A 284 -9.37 -22.24 -0.36
C GLU A 284 -8.65 -22.58 0.95
N ASP A 285 -7.74 -21.73 1.42
CA ASP A 285 -7.04 -21.92 2.68
C ASP A 285 -7.99 -21.75 3.89
N LEU A 286 -8.96 -20.83 3.81
CA LEU A 286 -10.02 -20.65 4.83
C LEU A 286 -10.90 -21.89 5.05
N LYS A 287 -11.01 -22.79 4.06
CA LYS A 287 -11.74 -24.07 4.21
C LYS A 287 -10.97 -25.09 5.05
N HIS A 288 -9.70 -24.83 5.33
CA HIS A 288 -8.85 -25.64 6.19
C HIS A 288 -8.77 -25.07 7.62
N ILE A 289 -8.95 -23.76 7.79
CA ILE A 289 -9.01 -23.07 9.09
C ILE A 289 -10.16 -23.63 9.95
N GLN A 290 -9.81 -24.18 11.12
CA GLN A 290 -10.78 -24.79 12.04
C GLN A 290 -11.22 -23.78 13.11
N MET A 291 -12.41 -23.20 12.95
CA MET A 291 -13.09 -22.38 13.96
C MET A 291 -13.74 -23.24 15.06
N LYS A 292 -13.67 -22.78 16.31
CA LYS A 292 -14.25 -23.42 17.51
C LYS A 292 -14.89 -22.42 18.47
#